data_AF-A0A6I5I1E3-F1
#
_entry.id   AF-A0A6I5I1E3-F1
#
_cell.length_a   1.000
_cell.length_b   1.000
_cell.length_c   1.000
_cell.angle_alpha   90.00
_cell.angle_beta   90.00
_cell.angle_gamma   90.00
#
_symmetry.space_group_name_H-M   'P 1'
#
loop_
_entity.id
_entity.type
_entity.pdbx_description
1 polymer ?
#
loop_
_entity_poly.entity_id
_entity_poly.type
_entity_poly.pdbx_seq_one_letter_code
_entity_poly.pdbx_strand_id
1 'polypeptide(L)'
;MGATGRADDGRGRLGARLSSVAVAIGCVLFLGGFAWGAVLYRPYTVPTGSMTPTVNAGDKVLAQRVDGGDVRRGDVVVFTDTQWGDMPMVKRVVGTGGDKIVCCGKDGRLTVNGIPIDEPYLRSSGRASGEDFTAEVPKGQLFLLGDDRTVSLDSRVHLSDATHGSVPRGAVQARVDAVAWPLGSMIDRPEAFAALPGGVSSAGPLKLQLTAMAVGVVLILGGAVYGPLAARSSRPKRSTQPKAAAGVR
;
A
#
# COMPACT_ATOMS: atom_id res chain seq x y z
N MET A 1 28.55 34.35 -52.09
CA MET A 1 28.93 32.96 -51.74
C MET A 1 29.53 33.00 -50.35
N GLY A 2 29.06 32.33 -49.29
CA GLY A 2 27.92 31.47 -49.06
C GLY A 2 27.78 31.39 -47.54
N ALA A 3 26.58 31.62 -47.03
CA ALA A 3 26.24 31.43 -45.63
C ALA A 3 25.81 29.97 -45.45
N THR A 4 26.62 29.13 -44.80
CA THR A 4 26.17 27.83 -44.30
C THR A 4 27.04 27.39 -43.13
N GLY A 5 26.39 27.06 -42.01
CA GLY A 5 26.99 26.19 -40.98
C GLY A 5 27.02 26.73 -39.57
N ARG A 6 25.86 27.07 -38.99
CA ARG A 6 25.74 27.27 -37.52
C ARG A 6 24.37 26.77 -37.03
N ALA A 7 24.09 25.48 -37.23
CA ALA A 7 22.84 24.86 -36.77
C ALA A 7 23.05 23.63 -35.85
N ASP A 8 24.28 23.13 -35.70
CA ASP A 8 24.53 21.87 -34.96
C ASP A 8 24.81 22.03 -33.46
N ASP A 9 25.30 23.19 -33.01
CA ASP A 9 25.64 23.43 -31.59
C ASP A 9 24.42 23.50 -30.64
N GLY A 10 23.22 23.76 -31.19
CA GLY A 10 21.99 23.93 -30.40
C GLY A 10 21.41 22.61 -29.87
N ARG A 11 21.56 21.51 -30.63
CA ARG A 11 20.92 20.22 -30.31
C ARG A 11 21.60 19.51 -29.14
N GLY A 12 22.93 19.60 -29.03
CA GLY A 12 23.69 18.99 -27.93
C GLY A 12 23.43 19.64 -26.56
N ARG A 13 23.33 20.98 -26.51
CA ARG A 13 23.02 21.71 -25.27
C ARG A 13 21.57 21.50 -24.82
N LEU A 14 20.63 21.39 -25.76
CA LEU A 14 19.24 21.10 -25.46
C LEU A 14 19.08 19.67 -24.90
N GLY A 15 19.73 18.67 -25.52
CA GLY A 15 19.71 17.28 -25.05
C GLY A 15 20.29 17.11 -23.64
N ALA A 16 21.40 17.80 -23.33
CA ALA A 16 21.99 17.80 -21.99
C ALA A 16 21.04 18.44 -20.94
N ARG A 17 20.41 19.57 -21.27
CA ARG A 17 19.44 20.22 -20.38
C ARG A 17 18.21 19.36 -20.13
N LEU A 18 17.67 18.72 -21.17
CA LEU A 18 16.53 17.81 -21.06
C LEU A 18 16.86 16.57 -20.22
N SER A 19 18.05 16.01 -20.39
CA SER A 19 18.57 14.92 -19.54
C SER A 19 18.67 15.36 -18.06
N SER A 20 19.24 16.53 -17.77
CA SER A 20 19.32 17.04 -16.39
C SER A 20 17.95 17.32 -15.77
N VAL A 21 17.01 17.87 -16.53
CA VAL A 21 15.63 18.11 -16.07
C VAL A 21 14.93 16.78 -15.78
N ALA A 22 15.07 15.77 -16.66
CA ALA A 22 14.49 14.45 -16.44
C ALA A 22 15.02 13.80 -15.16
N VAL A 23 16.35 13.85 -14.93
CA VAL A 23 16.95 13.34 -13.68
C VAL A 23 16.42 14.10 -12.46
N ALA A 24 16.33 15.43 -12.53
CA ALA A 24 15.83 16.23 -11.42
C ALA A 24 14.36 15.90 -11.06
N ILE A 25 13.49 15.80 -12.06
CA ILE A 25 12.10 15.36 -11.86
C ILE A 25 12.07 13.95 -11.29
N GLY A 26 12.90 13.06 -11.82
CA GLY A 26 12.99 11.68 -11.34
C GLY A 26 13.39 11.59 -9.86
N CYS A 27 14.38 12.38 -9.43
CA CYS A 27 14.78 12.50 -8.04
C CYS A 27 13.66 13.04 -7.16
N VAL A 28 12.93 14.08 -7.60
CA VAL A 28 11.79 14.64 -6.84
C VAL A 28 10.69 13.60 -6.66
N LEU A 29 10.33 12.85 -7.71
CA LEU A 29 9.31 11.81 -7.63
C LEU A 29 9.73 10.65 -6.73
N PHE A 30 10.97 10.20 -6.85
CA PHE A 30 11.49 9.09 -6.04
C PHE A 30 11.66 9.47 -4.57
N LEU A 31 12.42 10.54 -4.28
CA LEU A 31 12.71 10.97 -2.91
C LEU A 31 11.47 11.54 -2.25
N GLY A 32 10.65 12.31 -2.98
CA GLY A 32 9.39 12.83 -2.48
C GLY A 32 8.39 11.72 -2.17
N GLY A 33 8.23 10.76 -3.08
CA GLY A 33 7.37 9.59 -2.86
C GLY A 33 7.83 8.74 -1.67
N PHE A 34 9.13 8.48 -1.56
CA PHE A 34 9.72 7.74 -0.44
C PHE A 34 9.54 8.48 0.90
N ALA A 35 9.88 9.78 0.95
CA ALA A 35 9.73 10.58 2.17
C ALA A 35 8.28 10.68 2.61
N TRP A 36 7.34 10.88 1.66
CA TRP A 36 5.92 10.87 1.95
C TRP A 36 5.47 9.51 2.49
N GLY A 37 5.87 8.42 1.85
CA GLY A 37 5.58 7.06 2.31
C GLY A 37 6.12 6.79 3.71
N ALA A 38 7.36 7.19 4.01
CA ALA A 38 7.99 6.99 5.32
C ALA A 38 7.29 7.75 6.47
N VAL A 39 6.63 8.87 6.16
CA VAL A 39 5.83 9.63 7.15
C VAL A 39 4.48 8.96 7.37
N LEU A 40 3.82 8.50 6.31
CA LEU A 40 2.47 7.95 6.39
C LEU A 40 2.41 6.48 6.79
N TYR A 41 3.39 5.67 6.42
CA TYR A 41 3.37 4.23 6.60
C TYR A 41 4.36 3.78 7.68
N ARG A 42 3.98 2.73 8.41
CA ARG A 42 4.85 2.01 9.33
C ARG A 42 4.90 0.53 8.96
N PRO A 43 6.09 -0.09 8.93
CA PRO A 43 6.20 -1.53 8.80
C PRO A 43 5.88 -2.22 10.14
N TYR A 44 5.10 -3.29 10.10
CA TYR A 44 4.83 -4.17 11.24
C TYR A 44 5.20 -5.61 10.89
N THR A 45 5.73 -6.35 11.85
CA THR A 45 5.91 -7.81 11.72
C THR A 45 4.71 -8.50 12.34
N VAL A 46 4.04 -9.38 11.59
CA VAL A 46 2.91 -10.15 12.11
C VAL A 46 3.41 -11.44 12.77
N PRO A 47 3.23 -11.64 14.08
CA PRO A 47 3.80 -12.79 14.78
C PRO A 47 2.93 -14.05 14.74
N THR A 48 1.64 -13.92 14.36
CA THR A 48 0.67 -15.03 14.44
C THR A 48 -0.02 -15.29 13.10
N GLY A 49 -0.56 -16.50 12.94
CA GLY A 49 -1.33 -16.91 11.75
C GLY A 49 -2.79 -16.49 11.77
N SER A 50 -3.24 -15.65 12.71
CA SER A 50 -4.67 -15.33 12.89
C SER A 50 -5.32 -14.57 11.72
N MET A 51 -4.50 -14.02 10.82
CA MET A 51 -4.94 -13.32 9.62
C MET A 51 -4.72 -14.13 8.33
N THR A 52 -4.37 -15.41 8.43
CA THR A 52 -4.16 -16.30 7.27
C THR A 52 -5.51 -16.54 6.56
N PRO A 53 -5.58 -16.51 5.21
CA PRO A 53 -4.51 -16.37 4.23
C PRO A 53 -4.11 -14.92 3.87
N THR A 54 -4.84 -13.90 4.33
CA THR A 54 -4.57 -12.49 3.96
C THR A 54 -3.19 -12.03 4.41
N VAL A 55 -2.80 -12.37 5.64
CA VAL A 55 -1.48 -12.08 6.20
C VAL A 55 -0.98 -13.29 6.98
N ASN A 56 0.19 -13.80 6.61
CA ASN A 56 0.80 -14.96 7.23
C ASN A 56 1.67 -14.57 8.43
N ALA A 57 1.91 -15.53 9.32
CA ALA A 57 2.89 -15.37 10.37
C ALA A 57 4.29 -15.11 9.76
N GLY A 58 4.99 -14.09 10.25
CA GLY A 58 6.30 -13.65 9.78
C GLY A 58 6.26 -12.49 8.77
N ASP A 59 5.11 -12.26 8.13
CA ASP A 59 4.95 -11.23 7.10
C ASP A 59 5.29 -9.83 7.63
N LYS A 60 5.84 -9.01 6.73
CA LYS A 60 6.03 -7.57 6.97
C LYS A 60 4.91 -6.83 6.28
N VAL A 61 4.06 -6.17 7.04
CA VAL A 61 2.94 -5.39 6.49
C VAL A 61 3.23 -3.89 6.54
N LEU A 62 2.74 -3.16 5.54
CA LEU A 62 2.76 -1.70 5.52
C LEU A 62 1.39 -1.19 5.96
N ALA A 63 1.37 -0.50 7.10
CA ALA A 63 0.17 0.07 7.65
C ALA A 63 0.21 1.61 7.58
N GLN A 64 -0.80 2.19 6.95
CA GLN A 64 -1.03 3.62 6.89
C GLN A 64 -1.47 4.11 8.26
N ARG A 65 -0.83 5.15 8.79
CA ARG A 65 -1.31 5.89 9.95
C ARG A 65 -2.64 6.54 9.59
N VAL A 66 -3.68 6.17 10.31
CA VAL A 66 -5.03 6.70 10.17
C VAL A 66 -5.66 6.78 11.56
N ASP A 67 -6.56 7.74 11.74
CA ASP A 67 -7.35 7.81 12.95
C ASP A 67 -8.51 6.82 12.88
N GLY A 68 -9.00 6.43 14.05
CA GLY A 68 -10.18 5.58 14.17
C GLY A 68 -11.39 6.11 13.40
N GLY A 69 -11.49 7.42 13.14
CA GLY A 69 -12.53 8.04 12.32
C GLY A 69 -12.58 7.58 10.86
N ASP A 70 -11.45 7.17 10.29
CA ASP A 70 -11.32 6.79 8.87
C ASP A 70 -11.49 5.29 8.63
N VAL A 71 -11.49 4.50 9.70
CA VAL A 71 -11.66 3.05 9.66
C VAL A 71 -13.08 2.67 9.25
N ARG A 72 -13.22 1.72 8.32
CA ARG A 72 -14.52 1.19 7.86
C ARG A 72 -14.51 -0.34 7.93
N ARG A 73 -15.68 -0.95 7.73
CA ARG A 73 -15.79 -2.40 7.61
C ARG A 73 -14.94 -2.89 6.45
N GLY A 74 -14.36 -4.08 6.60
CA GLY A 74 -13.42 -4.68 5.67
C GLY A 74 -11.96 -4.24 5.86
N ASP A 75 -11.68 -3.14 6.57
CA ASP A 75 -10.30 -2.72 6.83
C ASP A 75 -9.58 -3.72 7.73
N VAL A 76 -8.31 -3.98 7.46
CA VAL A 76 -7.41 -4.66 8.38
C VAL A 76 -6.69 -3.59 9.20
N VAL A 77 -6.76 -3.66 10.51
CA VAL A 77 -6.25 -2.62 11.41
C VAL A 77 -5.20 -3.16 12.37
N VAL A 78 -4.25 -2.30 12.71
CA VAL A 78 -3.33 -2.47 13.84
C VAL A 78 -3.89 -1.69 15.02
N PHE A 79 -4.09 -2.35 16.15
CA PHE A 79 -4.62 -1.73 17.38
C PHE A 79 -3.93 -2.27 18.62
N THR A 80 -4.04 -1.56 19.73
CA THR A 80 -3.62 -2.04 21.06
C THR A 80 -4.71 -1.69 22.06
N ASP A 81 -5.20 -2.70 22.79
CA ASP A 81 -6.26 -2.55 23.78
C ASP A 81 -5.92 -3.41 25.00
N THR A 82 -5.87 -2.79 26.18
CA THR A 82 -5.41 -3.45 27.41
C THR A 82 -6.32 -4.59 27.88
N GLN A 83 -7.57 -4.65 27.41
CA GLN A 83 -8.46 -5.79 27.71
C GLN A 83 -8.08 -7.03 26.89
N TRP A 84 -7.42 -6.82 25.75
CA TRP A 84 -6.96 -7.88 24.83
C TRP A 84 -5.49 -8.21 25.03
N GLY A 85 -4.68 -7.21 25.39
CA GLY A 85 -3.27 -7.34 25.73
C GLY A 85 -2.45 -6.09 25.41
N ASP A 86 -1.24 -6.04 25.94
CA ASP A 86 -0.38 -4.85 25.85
C ASP A 86 0.41 -4.74 24.53
N MET A 87 0.21 -5.68 23.60
CA MET A 87 0.94 -5.76 22.34
C MET A 87 0.06 -5.37 21.15
N PRO A 88 0.61 -4.74 20.10
CA PRO A 88 -0.14 -4.48 18.87
C PRO A 88 -0.67 -5.76 18.22
N MET A 89 -1.95 -5.75 17.88
CA MET A 89 -2.66 -6.85 17.23
C MET A 89 -3.14 -6.43 15.84
N VAL A 90 -3.30 -7.41 14.95
CA VAL A 90 -3.82 -7.19 13.59
C VAL A 90 -5.10 -8.01 13.42
N LYS A 91 -6.20 -7.34 13.08
CA LYS A 91 -7.52 -7.96 12.84
C LYS A 91 -8.29 -7.21 11.75
N ARG A 92 -9.31 -7.85 11.18
CA ARG A 92 -10.24 -7.23 10.24
C ARG A 92 -11.45 -6.66 10.95
N VAL A 93 -11.84 -5.44 10.57
CA VAL A 93 -13.06 -4.80 11.02
C VAL A 93 -14.25 -5.44 10.32
N VAL A 94 -15.11 -6.11 11.07
CA VAL A 94 -16.34 -6.74 10.54
C VAL A 94 -17.57 -5.90 10.85
N GLY A 95 -17.57 -5.19 11.97
CA GLY A 95 -18.62 -4.22 12.28
C GLY A 95 -18.13 -2.98 13.00
N THR A 96 -18.98 -1.97 12.98
CA THR A 96 -18.80 -0.67 13.59
C THR A 96 -19.99 -0.33 14.48
N GLY A 97 -19.83 0.61 15.40
CA GLY A 97 -20.88 0.99 16.34
C GLY A 97 -22.28 1.13 15.73
N GLY A 98 -23.24 0.44 16.35
CA GLY A 98 -24.62 0.30 15.89
C GLY A 98 -24.90 -1.02 15.14
N ASP A 99 -23.87 -1.76 14.74
CA ASP A 99 -24.08 -3.02 14.04
C ASP A 99 -24.54 -4.15 14.94
N LYS A 100 -25.44 -4.97 14.42
CA LYS A 100 -25.71 -6.30 14.90
C LYS A 100 -25.01 -7.32 14.01
N ILE A 101 -24.10 -8.09 14.59
CA ILE A 101 -23.33 -9.12 13.90
C ILE A 101 -23.81 -10.48 14.40
N VAL A 102 -24.16 -11.36 13.48
CA VAL A 102 -24.61 -12.72 13.82
C VAL A 102 -23.80 -13.70 12.98
N CYS A 103 -23.15 -14.66 13.65
CA CYS A 103 -22.72 -15.87 12.99
C CYS A 103 -23.47 -17.09 13.57
N CYS A 104 -23.93 -18.04 12.75
CA CYS A 104 -23.97 -17.97 11.28
C CYS A 104 -25.40 -18.07 10.75
N GLY A 105 -25.68 -17.34 9.67
CA GLY A 105 -26.93 -17.44 8.94
C GLY A 105 -27.15 -18.85 8.39
N LYS A 106 -28.33 -19.09 7.80
CA LYS A 106 -28.70 -20.43 7.28
C LYS A 106 -27.74 -20.97 6.21
N ASP A 107 -27.07 -20.08 5.50
CA ASP A 107 -26.08 -20.37 4.46
C ASP A 107 -24.64 -20.45 5.02
N GLY A 108 -24.47 -20.39 6.34
CA GLY A 108 -23.19 -20.41 7.01
C GLY A 108 -22.45 -19.07 6.99
N ARG A 109 -22.99 -18.02 6.35
CA ARG A 109 -22.32 -16.71 6.29
C ARG A 109 -22.55 -15.91 7.56
N LEU A 110 -21.59 -15.05 7.87
CA LEU A 110 -21.76 -14.00 8.85
C LEU A 110 -22.74 -12.96 8.29
N THR A 111 -23.62 -12.44 9.14
CA THR A 111 -24.53 -11.36 8.77
C THR A 111 -24.22 -10.10 9.55
N VAL A 112 -24.32 -8.95 8.88
CA VAL A 112 -24.24 -7.62 9.51
C VAL A 112 -25.57 -6.93 9.25
N ASN A 113 -26.30 -6.62 10.32
CA ASN A 113 -27.65 -6.07 10.27
C ASN A 113 -28.61 -6.93 9.42
N GLY A 114 -28.45 -8.26 9.48
CA GLY A 114 -29.25 -9.22 8.72
C GLY A 114 -28.82 -9.40 7.25
N ILE A 115 -27.85 -8.62 6.77
CA ILE A 115 -27.32 -8.74 5.41
C ILE A 115 -26.16 -9.76 5.43
N PRO A 116 -26.24 -10.85 4.66
CA PRO A 116 -25.15 -11.83 4.58
C PRO A 116 -23.94 -11.23 3.87
N ILE A 117 -22.76 -11.45 4.46
CA ILE A 117 -21.49 -10.91 3.96
C ILE A 117 -20.73 -12.01 3.24
N ASP A 118 -20.28 -11.72 2.03
CA ASP A 118 -19.31 -12.55 1.33
C ASP A 118 -17.90 -12.25 1.85
N GLU A 119 -17.23 -13.28 2.36
CA GLU A 119 -15.92 -13.17 3.01
C GLU A 119 -14.88 -14.00 2.23
N PRO A 120 -14.48 -13.60 1.01
CA PRO A 120 -13.60 -14.39 0.14
C PRO A 120 -12.17 -14.53 0.70
N TYR A 121 -11.85 -13.77 1.75
CA TYR A 121 -10.58 -13.80 2.46
C TYR A 121 -10.52 -14.88 3.54
N LEU A 122 -11.57 -15.65 3.80
CA LEU A 122 -11.54 -16.72 4.81
C LEU A 122 -10.79 -17.95 4.29
N ARG A 123 -10.03 -18.60 5.19
CA ARG A 123 -9.31 -19.85 4.87
C ARG A 123 -10.24 -21.02 4.56
N SER A 124 -11.35 -21.13 5.28
CA SER A 124 -12.32 -22.22 5.13
C SER A 124 -13.44 -21.85 4.19
N SER A 125 -13.74 -22.71 3.22
CA SER A 125 -15.01 -22.68 2.50
C SER A 125 -16.10 -23.30 3.38
N GLY A 126 -17.25 -22.62 3.52
CA GLY A 126 -18.35 -23.05 4.36
C GLY A 126 -18.75 -22.01 5.40
N ARG A 127 -18.87 -22.42 6.67
CA ARG A 127 -19.29 -21.53 7.75
C ARG A 127 -18.22 -20.46 8.03
N ALA A 128 -18.66 -19.22 8.19
CA ALA A 128 -17.82 -18.08 8.51
C ALA A 128 -17.23 -18.15 9.93
N SER A 129 -17.79 -18.98 10.82
CA SER A 129 -17.25 -19.27 12.15
C SER A 129 -17.62 -20.70 12.55
N GLY A 130 -16.71 -21.35 13.27
CA GLY A 130 -16.98 -22.64 13.92
C GLY A 130 -17.96 -22.54 15.09
N GLU A 131 -18.14 -21.33 15.63
CA GLU A 131 -19.00 -21.03 16.78
C GLU A 131 -20.13 -20.08 16.37
N ASP A 132 -21.32 -20.29 16.95
CA ASP A 132 -22.43 -19.35 16.84
C ASP A 132 -22.28 -18.21 17.86
N PHE A 133 -22.54 -16.98 17.42
CA PHE A 133 -22.52 -15.81 18.28
C PHE A 133 -23.43 -14.70 17.77
N THR A 134 -23.82 -13.81 18.67
CA THR A 134 -24.48 -12.55 18.36
C THR A 134 -23.77 -11.44 19.12
N ALA A 135 -23.45 -10.36 18.43
CA ALA A 135 -22.82 -9.18 19.01
C ALA A 135 -23.55 -7.91 18.55
N GLU A 136 -23.76 -6.99 19.48
CA GLU A 136 -24.21 -5.62 19.19
C GLU A 136 -23.05 -4.67 19.47
N VAL A 137 -22.56 -3.99 18.44
CA VAL A 137 -21.36 -3.17 18.54
C VAL A 137 -21.72 -1.83 19.18
N PRO A 138 -21.17 -1.47 20.34
CA PRO A 138 -21.48 -0.18 20.96
C PRO A 138 -20.99 0.99 20.10
N LYS A 139 -21.62 2.16 20.25
CA LYS A 139 -21.21 3.38 19.54
C LYS A 139 -19.74 3.71 19.83
N GLY A 140 -18.99 4.10 18.80
CA GLY A 140 -17.56 4.41 18.93
C GLY A 140 -16.64 3.20 19.02
N GLN A 141 -17.18 1.98 18.96
CA GLN A 141 -16.43 0.73 18.99
C GLN A 141 -16.37 0.06 17.61
N LEU A 142 -15.46 -0.92 17.51
CA LEU A 142 -15.26 -1.80 16.37
C LEU A 142 -15.37 -3.26 16.81
N PHE A 143 -15.95 -4.10 15.96
CA PHE A 143 -15.91 -5.56 16.14
C PHE A 143 -14.92 -6.15 15.16
N LEU A 144 -13.91 -6.84 15.69
CA LEU A 144 -12.72 -7.22 14.98
C LEU A 144 -12.59 -8.75 14.96
N LEU A 145 -12.44 -9.34 13.77
CA LEU A 145 -12.24 -10.78 13.61
C LEU A 145 -10.92 -11.06 12.90
N GLY A 146 -10.32 -12.20 13.21
CA GLY A 146 -9.26 -12.75 12.36
C GLY A 146 -9.83 -13.38 11.10
N ASP A 147 -9.01 -13.40 10.04
CA ASP A 147 -9.36 -14.07 8.79
C ASP A 147 -9.21 -15.60 8.92
N ASP A 148 -8.31 -16.08 9.79
CA ASP A 148 -8.33 -17.47 10.23
C ASP A 148 -9.22 -17.62 11.47
N ARG A 149 -10.49 -17.90 11.20
CA ARG A 149 -11.55 -18.00 12.21
C ARG A 149 -11.36 -19.14 13.20
N THR A 150 -10.49 -20.11 12.89
CA THR A 150 -10.27 -21.30 13.73
C THR A 150 -9.23 -21.10 14.83
N VAL A 151 -8.24 -20.24 14.59
CA VAL A 151 -7.12 -20.01 15.52
C VAL A 151 -7.09 -18.58 16.08
N SER A 152 -7.90 -17.69 15.52
CA SER A 152 -7.92 -16.29 15.93
C SER A 152 -8.61 -16.09 17.28
N LEU A 153 -7.84 -15.64 18.28
CA LEU A 153 -8.36 -14.94 19.46
C LEU A 153 -8.73 -13.51 19.03
N ASP A 154 -10.02 -13.23 18.97
CA ASP A 154 -10.60 -11.99 18.49
C ASP A 154 -11.89 -11.63 19.22
N SER A 155 -12.74 -10.76 18.69
CA SER A 155 -13.91 -10.24 19.40
C SER A 155 -14.83 -11.33 19.96
N ARG A 156 -14.83 -12.52 19.36
CA ARG A 156 -15.62 -13.67 19.81
C ARG A 156 -15.24 -14.17 21.21
N VAL A 157 -13.97 -14.13 21.57
CA VAL A 157 -13.52 -14.61 22.91
C VAL A 157 -13.74 -13.57 24.01
N HIS A 158 -14.07 -12.34 23.63
CA HIS A 158 -14.24 -11.18 24.53
C HIS A 158 -15.71 -10.76 24.68
N LEU A 159 -16.67 -11.53 24.17
CA LEU A 159 -18.10 -11.16 24.15
C LEU A 159 -18.70 -10.92 25.55
N SER A 160 -18.17 -11.58 26.58
CA SER A 160 -18.58 -11.42 27.97
C SER A 160 -17.90 -10.25 28.69
N ASP A 161 -16.91 -9.62 28.07
CA ASP A 161 -16.15 -8.53 28.68
C ASP A 161 -16.97 -7.23 28.69
N ALA A 162 -16.51 -6.22 29.44
CA ALA A 162 -17.22 -4.95 29.64
C ALA A 162 -17.52 -4.19 28.33
N THR A 163 -16.78 -4.47 27.26
CA THR A 163 -16.94 -3.86 25.93
C THR A 163 -17.66 -4.78 24.94
N HIS A 164 -18.20 -5.93 25.38
CA HIS A 164 -18.92 -6.89 24.53
C HIS A 164 -18.11 -7.34 23.30
N GLY A 165 -16.83 -7.62 23.52
CA GLY A 165 -15.89 -8.03 22.49
C GLY A 165 -15.48 -6.92 21.53
N SER A 166 -15.83 -5.68 21.80
CA SER A 166 -15.53 -4.57 20.89
C SER A 166 -14.32 -3.75 21.34
N VAL A 167 -13.68 -3.09 20.37
CA VAL A 167 -12.44 -2.32 20.57
C VAL A 167 -12.69 -0.84 20.26
N PRO A 168 -12.20 0.10 21.09
CA PRO A 168 -12.32 1.53 20.81
C PRO A 168 -11.75 1.91 19.47
N ARG A 169 -12.48 2.73 18.70
CA ARG A 169 -11.92 3.31 17.47
C ARG A 169 -10.62 4.06 17.75
N GLY A 170 -10.52 4.71 18.91
CA GLY A 170 -9.30 5.40 19.37
C GLY A 170 -8.13 4.48 19.72
N ALA A 171 -8.34 3.17 19.84
CA ALA A 171 -7.28 2.18 20.04
C ALA A 171 -6.58 1.78 18.72
N VAL A 172 -7.16 2.15 17.57
CA VAL A 172 -6.57 1.89 16.25
C VAL A 172 -5.40 2.84 16.02
N GLN A 173 -4.26 2.27 15.62
CA GLN A 173 -3.02 3.00 15.33
C GLN A 173 -2.79 3.15 13.82
N ALA A 174 -3.21 2.17 13.03
CA ALA A 174 -2.97 2.14 11.59
C ALA A 174 -3.93 1.19 10.87
N ARG A 175 -4.12 1.41 9.56
CA ARG A 175 -4.79 0.50 8.64
C ARG A 175 -3.76 -0.16 7.74
N VAL A 176 -3.81 -1.48 7.62
CA VAL A 176 -2.91 -2.27 6.77
C VAL A 176 -3.37 -2.22 5.32
N ASP A 177 -2.51 -1.72 4.43
CA ASP A 177 -2.82 -1.59 3.00
C ASP A 177 -2.04 -2.61 2.13
N ALA A 178 -0.96 -3.21 2.64
CA ALA A 178 -0.14 -4.16 1.88
C ALA A 178 0.67 -5.11 2.76
N VAL A 179 0.97 -6.30 2.22
CA VAL A 179 2.04 -7.19 2.68
C VAL A 179 3.28 -6.87 1.84
N ALA A 180 4.32 -6.30 2.43
CA ALA A 180 5.53 -5.87 1.72
C ALA A 180 6.57 -6.99 1.51
N TRP A 181 6.59 -8.02 2.36
CA TRP A 181 7.52 -9.14 2.28
C TRP A 181 6.85 -10.42 2.80
N PRO A 182 7.01 -11.59 2.14
CA PRO A 182 8.02 -11.93 1.13
C PRO A 182 7.67 -11.67 -0.34
N LEU A 183 6.38 -11.62 -0.69
CA LEU A 183 5.95 -11.61 -2.11
C LEU A 183 5.29 -10.31 -2.58
N GLY A 184 5.08 -9.32 -1.69
CA GLY A 184 4.55 -8.01 -2.08
C GLY A 184 3.12 -8.07 -2.64
N SER A 185 2.10 -7.84 -1.81
CA SER A 185 0.70 -7.78 -2.26
C SER A 185 -0.05 -6.62 -1.63
N MET A 186 -1.02 -6.06 -2.34
CA MET A 186 -1.95 -5.08 -1.78
C MET A 186 -3.10 -5.83 -1.11
N ILE A 187 -3.61 -5.28 0.00
CA ILE A 187 -4.80 -5.80 0.66
C ILE A 187 -6.01 -5.04 0.11
N ASP A 188 -6.88 -5.76 -0.58
CA ASP A 188 -8.12 -5.20 -1.12
C ASP A 188 -9.20 -5.10 -0.05
N ARG A 189 -10.19 -4.24 -0.32
CA ARG A 189 -11.37 -4.08 0.53
C ARG A 189 -12.50 -4.95 -0.01
N PRO A 190 -13.04 -5.87 0.79
CA PRO A 190 -14.10 -6.74 0.32
C PRO A 190 -15.34 -5.93 -0.09
N GLU A 191 -15.79 -6.10 -1.33
CA GLU A 191 -16.93 -5.38 -1.90
C GLU A 191 -18.24 -5.63 -1.15
N ALA A 192 -18.35 -6.79 -0.49
CA ALA A 192 -19.51 -7.15 0.33
C ALA A 192 -19.82 -6.11 1.42
N PHE A 193 -18.79 -5.43 1.95
CA PHE A 193 -18.98 -4.35 2.92
C PHE A 193 -19.34 -3.01 2.29
N ALA A 194 -19.08 -2.81 0.99
CA ALA A 194 -19.33 -1.55 0.30
C ALA A 194 -20.84 -1.25 0.16
N ALA A 195 -21.67 -2.29 0.10
CA ALA A 195 -23.12 -2.17 0.04
C ALA A 195 -23.77 -1.80 1.38
N LEU A 196 -23.03 -1.90 2.50
CA LEU A 196 -23.54 -1.55 3.83
C LEU A 196 -23.48 -0.03 4.08
N PRO A 197 -24.35 0.52 4.94
CA PRO A 197 -24.28 1.93 5.35
C PRO A 197 -22.88 2.32 5.87
N GLY A 198 -22.33 3.42 5.34
CA GLY A 198 -20.98 3.89 5.64
C GLY A 198 -19.89 3.35 4.72
N GLY A 199 -20.20 2.36 3.88
CA GLY A 199 -19.33 1.83 2.82
C GLY A 199 -17.97 1.30 3.31
N VAL A 200 -17.02 1.25 2.38
CA VAL A 200 -15.62 0.89 2.62
C VAL A 200 -14.72 2.13 2.60
N SER A 201 -13.55 2.06 3.22
CA SER A 201 -12.62 3.19 3.23
C SER A 201 -11.96 3.38 1.84
N SER A 202 -11.40 4.57 1.58
CA SER A 202 -10.70 4.88 0.33
C SER A 202 -9.31 4.28 0.31
N ALA A 203 -8.82 3.83 -0.86
CA ALA A 203 -7.46 3.28 -0.97
C ALA A 203 -6.43 4.30 -0.48
N GLY A 204 -5.47 3.83 0.33
CA GLY A 204 -4.35 4.65 0.72
C GLY A 204 -3.50 5.06 -0.48
N PRO A 205 -2.64 6.07 -0.34
CA PRO A 205 -1.82 6.59 -1.44
C PRO A 205 -0.71 5.62 -1.89
N LEU A 206 -0.57 4.44 -1.26
CA LEU A 206 0.54 3.51 -1.51
C LEU A 206 0.72 3.15 -3.00
N LYS A 207 -0.37 2.83 -3.72
CA LYS A 207 -0.27 2.53 -5.17
C LYS A 207 0.30 3.71 -5.94
N LEU A 208 -0.23 4.91 -5.69
CA LEU A 208 0.23 6.15 -6.32
C LEU A 208 1.70 6.46 -5.98
N GLN A 209 2.10 6.27 -4.72
CA GLN A 209 3.47 6.49 -4.27
C GLN A 209 4.45 5.52 -4.96
N LEU A 210 4.12 4.22 -5.00
CA LEU A 210 4.94 3.22 -5.69
C LEU A 210 5.05 3.52 -7.18
N THR A 211 3.97 3.95 -7.83
CA THR A 211 3.99 4.38 -9.23
C THR A 211 4.89 5.60 -9.42
N ALA A 212 4.75 6.64 -8.58
CA ALA A 212 5.59 7.84 -8.66
C ALA A 212 7.07 7.51 -8.46
N MET A 213 7.40 6.65 -7.50
CA MET A 213 8.77 6.19 -7.27
C MET A 213 9.32 5.41 -8.47
N ALA A 214 8.54 4.50 -9.05
CA ALA A 214 8.94 3.73 -10.22
C ALA A 214 9.19 4.64 -11.44
N VAL A 215 8.28 5.60 -11.71
CA VAL A 215 8.48 6.62 -12.75
C VAL A 215 9.74 7.44 -12.45
N GLY A 216 9.96 7.81 -11.19
CA GLY A 216 11.16 8.51 -10.75
C GLY A 216 12.45 7.76 -11.09
N VAL A 217 12.51 6.47 -10.77
CA VAL A 217 13.65 5.58 -11.13
C VAL A 217 13.87 5.54 -12.64
N VAL A 218 12.81 5.36 -13.42
CA VAL A 218 12.90 5.32 -14.89
C VAL A 218 13.46 6.62 -15.46
N LEU A 219 13.01 7.77 -14.95
CA LEU A 219 13.51 9.09 -15.38
C LEU A 219 14.98 9.31 -14.99
N ILE A 220 15.39 8.89 -13.80
CA ILE A 220 16.79 8.97 -13.35
C ILE A 220 17.68 8.13 -14.26
N LEU A 221 17.34 6.86 -14.49
CA LEU A 221 18.13 5.95 -15.30
C LEU A 221 18.16 6.38 -16.77
N GLY A 222 17.00 6.73 -17.33
CA GLY A 222 16.89 7.21 -18.72
C GLY A 222 17.65 8.52 -18.95
N GLY A 223 17.51 9.49 -18.04
CA GLY A 223 18.23 10.75 -18.09
C GLY A 223 19.75 10.57 -17.96
N ALA A 224 20.20 9.72 -17.04
CA ALA A 224 21.63 9.45 -16.80
C ALA A 224 22.31 8.74 -17.96
N VAL A 225 21.62 7.85 -18.68
CA VAL A 225 22.15 7.15 -19.85
C VAL A 225 22.11 8.02 -21.12
N TYR A 226 21.07 8.85 -21.27
CA TYR A 226 20.89 9.69 -22.46
C TYR A 226 21.95 10.81 -22.57
N GLY A 227 22.34 11.43 -21.45
CA GLY A 227 23.31 12.53 -21.44
C GLY A 227 24.68 12.14 -22.06
N PRO A 228 25.32 11.06 -21.61
CA PRO A 228 26.58 10.57 -22.18
C PRO A 228 26.47 10.08 -23.63
N LEU A 229 25.34 9.44 -24.01
CA LEU A 229 25.15 8.91 -25.37
C LEU A 229 24.93 10.02 -26.39
N ALA A 230 24.13 11.04 -26.05
CA ALA A 230 23.93 12.21 -26.90
C ALA A 230 25.22 13.04 -27.07
N ALA A 231 26.05 13.13 -26.02
CA ALA A 231 27.36 13.78 -26.09
C ALA A 231 28.39 13.00 -26.94
N ARG A 232 28.26 11.66 -27.01
CA ARG A 232 29.14 10.81 -27.81
C ARG A 232 28.80 10.86 -29.30
N SER A 233 27.52 11.00 -29.67
CA SER A 233 27.09 11.07 -31.07
C SER A 233 27.34 12.43 -31.71
N SER A 234 27.53 13.50 -30.92
CA SER A 234 27.82 14.85 -31.41
C SER A 234 29.32 15.16 -31.57
N ARG A 235 30.21 14.17 -31.41
CA ARG A 235 31.66 14.39 -31.50
C ARG A 235 32.08 14.45 -32.98
N PRO A 236 32.63 15.57 -33.50
CA PRO A 236 32.99 15.65 -34.91
C PRO A 236 34.10 14.64 -35.23
N LYS A 237 33.99 13.95 -36.37
CA LYS A 237 35.06 13.11 -36.92
C LYS A 237 36.28 14.01 -37.14
N ARG A 238 37.34 13.82 -36.35
CA ARG A 238 38.60 14.56 -36.46
C ARG A 238 39.19 14.27 -37.85
N SER A 239 39.02 15.18 -38.81
CA SER A 239 39.66 15.07 -40.12
C SER A 239 41.16 15.22 -39.94
N THR A 240 41.91 14.15 -40.15
CA THR A 240 43.36 14.20 -40.33
C THR A 240 43.66 15.03 -41.59
N GLN A 241 44.07 16.28 -41.43
CA GLN A 241 44.69 17.04 -42.53
C GLN A 241 46.08 16.45 -42.82
N PRO A 242 46.42 16.11 -44.07
CA PRO A 242 47.78 15.74 -44.43
C PRO A 242 48.70 16.94 -44.25
N LYS A 243 49.84 16.74 -43.56
CA LYS A 243 50.91 17.74 -43.55
C LYS A 243 51.39 17.95 -44.99
N ALA A 244 51.23 19.15 -45.52
CA ALA A 244 51.86 19.55 -46.77
C ALA A 244 53.38 19.46 -46.60
N ALA A 245 54.03 18.64 -47.41
CA ALA A 245 55.46 18.61 -47.55
C ALA A 245 55.91 19.91 -48.21
N ALA A 246 56.51 20.81 -47.44
CA ALA A 246 57.26 21.93 -47.98
C ALA A 246 58.64 21.42 -48.41
N GLY A 247 58.84 21.25 -49.71
CA GLY A 247 60.18 21.13 -50.28
C GLY A 247 60.65 22.48 -50.79
N VAL A 248 61.91 22.86 -50.51
CA VAL A 248 62.70 23.79 -51.34
C VAL A 248 64.19 23.47 -51.18
N ARG A 249 64.79 23.11 -52.33
CA ARG A 249 66.18 23.21 -52.84
C ARG A 249 67.34 22.67 -52.03
#